data_AF-A0A1X1DVQ4-F1
#
_entry.id   AF-A0A1X1DVQ4-F1
#
_cell.length_a   1.000
_cell.length_b   1.000
_cell.length_c   1.000
_cell.angle_alpha   90.00
_cell.angle_beta   90.00
_cell.angle_gamma   90.00
#
_symmetry.space_group_name_H-M   'P 1'
#
loop_
_entity.id
_entity.type
_entity.pdbx_description
1 polymer ?
#
loop_
_entity_poly.entity_id
_entity_poly.type
_entity_poly.pdbx_seq_one_letter_code
_entity_poly.pdbx_strand_id
1 'polypeptide(L)'
;MNAEESWDGDVYKLPKEYIGEVIKRIDKREMLGVKFGITGKGIHPNYQLILIDGSFRPISGQNHKKFRDASAFNEVNITEMFTIAQLTAVILNG
;
A
#
# COMPACT_ATOMS: atom_id res chain seq x y z
N MET A 1 22.59 -10.44 -14.65
CA MET A 1 21.14 -10.50 -14.34
C MET A 1 20.98 -9.84 -12.98
N ASN A 2 20.51 -8.60 -12.93
CA ASN A 2 20.26 -7.94 -11.64
C ASN A 2 19.03 -8.61 -11.04
N ALA A 3 19.19 -9.28 -9.90
CA ALA A 3 18.08 -9.76 -9.11
C ALA A 3 17.34 -8.52 -8.59
N GLU A 4 16.27 -8.15 -9.27
CA GLU A 4 15.38 -7.07 -8.86
C GLU A 4 14.71 -7.51 -7.55
N GLU A 5 15.17 -6.95 -6.43
CA GLU A 5 14.71 -7.30 -5.09
C GLU A 5 13.20 -7.07 -4.96
N SER A 6 12.50 -8.08 -4.43
CA SER A 6 11.09 -7.95 -4.09
C SER A 6 10.96 -6.96 -2.93
N TRP A 7 10.01 -6.03 -3.00
CA TRP A 7 9.75 -5.13 -1.89
C TRP A 7 9.33 -5.95 -0.66
N ASP A 8 10.03 -5.74 0.46
CA ASP A 8 9.94 -6.54 1.68
C ASP A 8 8.80 -6.11 2.61
N GLY A 9 7.98 -5.14 2.19
CA GLY A 9 6.90 -4.58 2.99
C GLY A 9 7.35 -3.42 3.89
N ASP A 10 8.63 -3.01 3.84
CA ASP A 10 9.10 -1.85 4.57
C ASP A 10 8.59 -0.54 3.92
N VAL A 11 7.60 0.08 4.57
CA VAL A 11 6.95 1.31 4.13
C VAL A 11 7.92 2.50 4.09
N TYR A 12 9.01 2.49 4.87
CA TYR A 12 10.02 3.55 4.87
C TYR A 12 10.87 3.57 3.60
N LYS A 13 10.87 2.47 2.84
CA LYS A 13 11.56 2.38 1.54
C LYS A 13 10.72 2.92 0.37
N LEU A 14 9.46 3.27 0.62
CA LEU A 14 8.57 3.80 -0.41
C LEU A 14 8.80 5.31 -0.62
N PRO A 15 8.63 5.83 -1.84
CA PRO A 15 8.77 7.27 -2.13
C PRO A 15 7.78 8.10 -1.30
N LYS A 16 8.23 9.24 -0.78
CA LYS A 16 7.39 10.12 0.04
C LYS A 16 6.19 10.66 -0.72
N GLU A 17 6.37 10.97 -2.01
CA GLU A 17 5.29 11.41 -2.90
C GLU A 17 4.21 10.34 -3.03
N TYR A 18 4.64 9.08 -3.12
CA TYR A 18 3.73 7.94 -3.19
C TYR A 18 2.95 7.75 -1.89
N ILE A 19 3.61 7.82 -0.73
CA ILE A 19 2.93 7.80 0.57
C ILE A 19 1.96 8.96 0.72
N GLY A 20 2.32 10.16 0.25
CA GLY A 20 1.43 11.33 0.23
C GLY A 20 0.15 11.10 -0.58
N GLU A 21 0.24 10.46 -1.74
CA GLU A 21 -0.93 10.09 -2.55
C GLU A 21 -1.81 9.04 -1.87
N VAL A 22 -1.21 8.11 -1.12
CA VAL A 22 -1.93 7.11 -0.34
C VAL A 22 -2.67 7.78 0.82
N ILE A 23 -2.03 8.69 1.55
CA ILE A 23 -2.66 9.44 2.67
C ILE A 23 -3.89 10.21 2.18
N LYS A 24 -3.79 10.94 1.06
CA LYS A 24 -4.94 11.68 0.47
C LYS A 24 -6.16 10.78 0.19
N ARG A 25 -5.95 9.48 -0.01
CA ARG A 25 -7.02 8.51 -0.26
C ARG A 25 -7.61 7.94 1.03
N ILE A 26 -6.81 7.80 2.09
CA ILE A 26 -7.26 7.35 3.41
C ILE A 26 -7.94 8.49 4.18
N ASP A 27 -7.60 9.76 3.94
CA ASP A 27 -8.18 10.94 4.63
C ASP A 27 -9.69 11.19 4.36
N LYS A 28 -10.41 10.16 3.91
CA LYS A 28 -11.87 10.16 3.79
C LYS A 28 -12.46 9.53 5.06
N ARG A 29 -13.54 10.13 5.59
CA ARG A 29 -14.23 9.74 6.85
C ARG A 29 -14.62 8.26 6.98
N GLU A 30 -14.54 7.49 5.89
CA GLU A 30 -14.98 6.09 5.81
C GLU A 30 -13.83 5.08 5.80
N MET A 31 -12.58 5.50 5.99
CA MET A 31 -11.39 4.64 5.90
C MET A 31 -10.73 4.42 7.26
N LEU A 32 -10.34 3.18 7.55
CA LEU A 32 -9.52 2.79 8.71
C LEU A 32 -8.02 2.87 8.43
N GLY A 33 -7.61 2.59 7.19
CA GLY A 33 -6.20 2.52 6.84
C GLY A 33 -5.96 1.86 5.49
N VAL A 34 -4.73 1.39 5.30
CA VAL A 34 -4.27 0.75 4.07
C VAL A 34 -3.43 -0.48 4.38
N LYS A 35 -3.53 -1.51 3.52
CA LYS A 35 -2.55 -2.60 3.46
C LYS A 35 -1.89 -2.59 2.08
N PHE A 36 -0.58 -2.71 2.02
CA PHE A 36 0.16 -2.73 0.77
C PHE A 36 0.42 -4.16 0.32
N GLY A 37 0.43 -4.42 -0.99
CA GLY A 37 0.81 -5.71 -1.56
C GLY A 37 2.33 -5.85 -1.60
N ILE A 38 2.86 -6.92 -1.02
CA ILE A 38 4.30 -7.22 -1.02
C ILE A 38 4.74 -8.04 -2.26
N THR A 39 3.79 -8.48 -3.08
CA THR A 39 4.05 -9.28 -4.29
C THR A 39 4.38 -8.45 -5.53
N GLY A 40 4.43 -7.12 -5.40
CA GLY A 40 4.72 -6.21 -6.50
C GLY A 40 6.21 -5.94 -6.69
N LYS A 41 6.66 -5.93 -7.95
CA LYS A 41 7.96 -5.38 -8.37
C LYS A 41 7.91 -3.84 -8.50
N GLY A 42 8.39 -3.09 -7.51
CA GLY A 42 8.63 -1.65 -7.68
C GLY A 42 8.39 -0.78 -6.46
N ILE A 43 8.73 0.50 -6.60
CA ILE A 43 8.63 1.55 -5.58
C ILE A 43 7.18 2.00 -5.29
N HIS A 44 6.19 1.52 -6.06
CA HIS A 44 4.77 1.88 -5.94
C HIS A 44 3.91 0.62 -5.87
N PRO A 45 3.93 -0.12 -4.74
CA PRO A 45 3.18 -1.35 -4.58
C PRO A 45 1.68 -1.12 -4.78
N ASN A 46 0.94 -2.15 -5.15
CA ASN A 46 -0.52 -2.06 -5.02
C ASN A 46 -0.93 -1.97 -3.56
N TYR A 47 -2.14 -1.51 -3.30
CA TYR A 47 -2.65 -1.41 -1.94
C TYR A 47 -4.15 -1.55 -1.90
N GLN A 48 -4.68 -1.88 -0.73
CA GLN A 48 -6.11 -1.92 -0.46
C GLN A 48 -6.44 -0.93 0.65
N LEU A 49 -7.43 -0.09 0.39
CA LEU A 49 -8.01 0.77 1.41
C LEU A 49 -8.98 -0.06 2.23
N ILE A 50 -8.84 -0.03 3.56
CA ILE A 50 -9.72 -0.71 4.49
C ILE A 50 -10.76 0.29 4.98
N LEU A 51 -12.04 -0.03 4.80
CA LEU A 51 -13.16 0.82 5.21
C LEU A 51 -13.58 0.51 6.65
N ILE A 52 -14.29 1.44 7.28
CA ILE A 52 -14.79 1.30 8.65
C ILE A 52 -15.78 0.13 8.83
N ASP A 53 -16.45 -0.27 7.75
CA ASP A 53 -17.35 -1.42 7.71
C ASP A 53 -16.60 -2.77 7.52
N GLY A 54 -15.27 -2.73 7.45
CA GLY A 54 -14.42 -3.90 7.22
C GLY A 54 -14.32 -4.33 5.75
N SER A 55 -15.04 -3.67 4.84
CA SER A 55 -14.86 -3.88 3.40
C SER A 55 -13.52 -3.28 2.94
N PHE A 56 -13.05 -3.68 1.76
CA PHE A 56 -11.82 -3.16 1.21
C PHE A 56 -11.97 -2.77 -0.26
N ARG A 57 -11.14 -1.80 -0.69
CA ARG A 57 -11.07 -1.33 -2.07
C ARG A 57 -9.64 -1.50 -2.60
N PRO A 58 -9.40 -2.41 -3.55
CA PRO A 58 -8.09 -2.57 -4.15
C PRO A 58 -7.77 -1.40 -5.07
N ILE A 59 -6.56 -0.87 -4.95
CA ILE A 59 -6.00 0.22 -5.74
C ILE A 59 -4.69 -0.26 -6.39
N SER A 60 -4.55 0.00 -7.69
CA SER A 60 -3.30 -0.24 -8.41
C SER A 60 -2.31 0.91 -8.14
N GLY A 61 -1.06 0.57 -7.83
CA GLY A 61 0.04 1.54 -7.79
C GLY A 61 0.42 2.04 -9.19
N GLN A 62 1.17 3.15 -9.26
CA GLN A 62 1.71 3.65 -10.53
C GLN A 62 2.81 2.69 -11.03
N ASN A 63 2.51 1.95 -12.10
CA ASN A 63 3.37 1.01 -12.85
C ASN A 63 3.09 -0.49 -12.70
N HIS A 64 2.00 -0.91 -12.05
CA HIS A 64 1.60 -2.31 -12.08
C HIS A 64 0.46 -2.56 -13.08
N LYS A 65 0.59 -3.63 -13.89
CA LYS A 65 -0.56 -4.20 -14.61
C LYS A 65 -1.68 -4.40 -13.59
N LYS A 66 -2.90 -3.97 -13.91
CA LYS A 66 -4.10 -4.23 -13.08
C LYS A 66 -4.06 -5.72 -12.70
N PHE A 67 -4.02 -6.01 -11.40
CA PHE A 67 -4.18 -7.38 -10.97
C PHE A 67 -5.59 -7.78 -11.40
N ARG A 68 -5.67 -8.85 -12.19
CA ARG A 68 -6.94 -9.31 -12.76
C ARG A 68 -7.87 -9.91 -11.70
N ASP A 69 -7.35 -10.14 -10.48
CA ASP A 69 -8.06 -10.93 -9.49
C ASP A 69 -7.77 -10.44 -8.06
N ALA A 70 -8.81 -10.40 -7.23
CA ALA A 70 -8.76 -10.01 -5.81
C ALA A 70 -7.98 -11.05 -4.97
N SER A 71 -7.86 -12.28 -5.48
CA SER A 71 -7.07 -13.38 -4.89
C SER A 71 -5.57 -13.07 -4.73
N ALA A 72 -5.06 -12.04 -5.42
CA ALA A 72 -3.69 -11.55 -5.25
C ALA A 72 -3.45 -10.82 -3.90
N PHE A 73 -4.51 -10.41 -3.21
CA PHE A 73 -4.48 -9.89 -1.84
C PHE A 73 -4.73 -11.00 -0.80
N ASN A 74 -4.17 -12.20 -1.01
CA ASN A 74 -4.13 -13.22 0.03
C ASN A 74 -3.32 -12.67 1.23
N GLU A 75 -3.68 -12.98 2.48
CA GLU A 75 -3.10 -12.37 3.68
C GLU A 75 -1.58 -12.46 3.76
N VAL A 76 -1.01 -13.51 3.15
CA VAL A 76 0.45 -13.75 3.03
C VAL A 76 1.17 -12.80 2.07
N ASN A 77 0.41 -12.04 1.26
CA ASN A 77 0.91 -11.22 0.15
C ASN A 77 0.63 -9.72 0.36
N ILE A 78 0.28 -9.34 1.59
CA ILE A 78 -0.03 -7.97 1.98
C ILE A 78 0.64 -7.64 3.32
N THR A 79 0.90 -6.37 3.56
CA THR A 79 1.38 -5.89 4.85
C THR A 79 0.30 -5.94 5.93
N GLU A 80 0.72 -5.72 7.16
CA GLU A 80 -0.15 -5.21 8.21
C GLU A 80 -0.81 -3.89 7.80
N MET A 81 -1.88 -3.52 8.52
CA MET A 81 -2.60 -2.27 8.27
C MET A 81 -1.82 -1.06 8.78
N PHE A 82 -1.68 -0.05 7.93
CA PHE A 82 -1.15 1.26 8.28
C PHE A 82 -2.28 2.29 8.35
N THR A 83 -2.30 3.05 9.44
CA THR A 83 -3.17 4.20 9.65
C THR A 83 -2.57 5.48 9.05
N ILE A 84 -3.39 6.54 8.91
CA ILE A 84 -2.90 7.86 8.50
C ILE A 84 -1.79 8.36 9.42
N ALA A 85 -1.92 8.15 10.73
CA ALA A 85 -0.91 8.60 11.70
C ALA A 85 0.44 7.91 11.47
N GLN A 86 0.44 6.59 11.22
CA GLN A 86 1.65 5.84 10.93
C GLN A 86 2.29 6.29 9.61
N LEU A 87 1.50 6.48 8.55
CA LEU A 87 2.03 6.94 7.27
C LEU A 87 2.53 8.39 7.32
N THR A 88 1.86 9.25 8.07
CA THR A 88 2.34 10.62 8.30
C THR A 88 3.68 10.62 9.03
N ALA A 89 3.85 9.72 10.02
CA ALA A 89 5.13 9.57 10.71
C ALA A 89 6.25 9.08 9.78
N VAL A 90 5.94 8.28 8.74
CA VAL A 90 6.91 7.87 7.72
C VAL A 90 7.41 9.08 6.93
N ILE A 91 6.52 9.99 6.52
CA ILE A 91 6.90 11.20 5.77
C ILE A 91 7.78 12.13 6.61
N LEU A 92 7.47 12.27 7.90
CA LEU A 92 8.15 13.19 8.80
C LEU A 92 9.49 12.68 9.35
N ASN A 93 9.68 11.36 9.43
CA ASN A 93 10.85 10.74 10.07
C ASN A 93 11.77 9.94 9.13
N GLY A 94 11.31 9.59 7.92
CA GLY A 94 12.18 9.09 6.84
C GLY A 94 12.78 10.23 6.03
#